data_AF-A0A511FEV4-F1
#
_entry.id   AF-A0A511FEV4-F1
#
_cell.length_a   1.000
_cell.length_b   1.000
_cell.length_c   1.000
_cell.angle_alpha   90.00
_cell.angle_beta   90.00
_cell.angle_gamma   90.00
#
_symmetry.space_group_name_H-M   'P 1'
#
loop_
_entity.id
_entity.type
_entity.pdbx_description
1 polymer ?
#
loop_
_entity_poly.entity_id
_entity_poly.type
_entity_poly.pdbx_seq_one_letter_code
_entity_poly.pdbx_strand_id
1 'polypeptide(L)'
;MSETSARHEWIDAWCGHLENLLQQPSSTTPQTGRRLVALPAWLWLAPAISIGRKAVRADGRTMLMPVRVTWPDAAHLVALPAGTHHLPWSATGLGHAVTGVLTVQVTEHGVHSIKGCADLAPTDHGPDTQAARAALLQRADTSRWQARMSLERYVEQAVDAAVATVTRDVLGLRSVHSVLDATSTETVRDAMLLGTGQTPGAVDRIIERSLAPAAFVRVDPLHYLTVDLRRAAEAYVRRAISDPPIGRKIRTVQRAMPGASLDEVVAAYRQAHPRDFLSMRRAARALSAGADLNASAAREPRAATARTAVDVEALALARAENATSDVTELAARSRRALAGALNADLRRAS
;
A
#
# COMPACT_ATOMS: atom_id res chain seq x y z
N MET A 1 18.02 -11.70 36.06
CA MET A 1 16.88 -12.11 35.21
C MET A 1 16.69 -11.02 34.18
N SER A 2 17.06 -11.27 32.92
CA SER A 2 16.88 -10.30 31.83
C SER A 2 15.40 -10.17 31.57
N GLU A 3 14.77 -9.08 32.04
CA GLU A 3 13.40 -8.73 31.66
C GLU A 3 13.35 -8.63 30.13
N THR A 4 12.68 -9.59 29.51
CA THR A 4 12.50 -9.65 28.06
C THR A 4 11.82 -8.36 27.63
N SER A 5 12.58 -7.46 27.01
CA SER A 5 12.03 -6.21 26.49
C SER A 5 10.95 -6.57 25.47
N ALA A 6 9.71 -6.17 25.74
CA ALA A 6 8.58 -6.58 24.92
C ALA A 6 8.58 -5.85 23.58
N ARG A 7 8.34 -6.61 22.52
CA ARG A 7 8.08 -6.11 21.17
C ARG A 7 6.62 -5.68 21.05
N HIS A 8 6.33 -4.77 20.12
CA HIS A 8 4.95 -4.41 19.82
C HIS A 8 4.29 -5.54 19.02
N GLU A 9 3.32 -6.24 19.62
CA GLU A 9 2.71 -7.47 19.09
C GLU A 9 2.32 -7.38 17.62
N TRP A 10 1.54 -6.37 17.24
CA TRP A 10 1.12 -6.21 15.84
C TRP A 10 2.30 -5.94 14.88
N ILE A 11 3.31 -5.17 15.32
CA ILE A 11 4.49 -4.87 14.49
C ILE A 11 5.36 -6.11 14.35
N ASP A 12 5.51 -6.90 15.41
CA ASP A 12 6.24 -8.17 15.40
C ASP A 12 5.60 -9.17 14.43
N ALA A 13 4.27 -9.35 14.50
CA ALA A 13 3.53 -10.19 13.56
C ALA A 13 3.69 -9.70 12.10
N TRP A 14 3.48 -8.40 11.86
CA TRP A 14 3.66 -7.79 10.53
C TRP A 14 5.07 -8.00 9.97
N CYS A 15 6.10 -7.72 10.77
CA CYS A 15 7.50 -7.91 10.39
C CYS A 15 7.84 -9.38 10.13
N GLY A 16 7.26 -10.32 10.88
CA GLY A 16 7.38 -11.75 10.62
C GLY A 16 6.79 -12.16 9.27
N HIS A 17 5.64 -11.60 8.88
CA HIS A 17 5.09 -11.84 7.54
C HIS A 17 6.01 -11.29 6.44
N LEU A 18 6.53 -10.06 6.61
CA LEU A 18 7.47 -9.48 5.65
C LEU A 18 8.78 -10.26 5.55
N GLU A 19 9.27 -10.80 6.67
CA GLU A 19 10.48 -11.62 6.72
C GLU A 19 10.33 -12.90 5.88
N ASN A 20 9.21 -13.60 6.00
CA ASN A 20 8.93 -14.77 5.16
C ASN A 20 8.86 -14.40 3.67
N LEU A 21 8.38 -13.21 3.31
CA LEU A 21 8.36 -12.72 1.92
C LEU A 21 9.77 -12.41 1.39
N LEU A 22 10.65 -11.89 2.24
CA LEU A 22 12.05 -11.62 1.89
C LEU A 22 12.86 -12.90 1.73
N GLN A 23 12.45 -13.97 2.41
CA GLN A 23 13.08 -15.29 2.38
C GLN A 23 12.53 -16.19 1.26
N GLN A 24 11.81 -15.63 0.27
CA GLN A 24 11.36 -16.38 -0.89
C GLN A 24 12.57 -16.70 -1.83
N PRO A 25 12.66 -17.93 -2.36
CA PRO A 25 13.73 -18.30 -3.28
C PRO A 25 13.58 -17.59 -4.64
N SER A 26 14.65 -16.95 -5.14
CA SER A 26 14.69 -16.18 -6.39
C SER A 26 14.82 -17.03 -7.66
N SER A 27 14.09 -18.15 -7.76
CA SER A 27 14.03 -19.05 -8.93
C SER A 27 15.30 -19.76 -9.40
N THR A 28 16.37 -19.84 -8.60
CA THR A 28 17.55 -20.65 -8.97
C THR A 28 17.33 -22.13 -8.74
N THR A 29 17.92 -22.98 -9.59
CA THR A 29 17.98 -24.44 -9.42
C THR A 29 18.58 -24.80 -8.05
N PRO A 30 18.05 -25.82 -7.35
CA PRO A 30 18.64 -26.31 -6.10
C PRO A 30 20.11 -26.68 -6.27
N GLN A 31 20.93 -26.39 -5.26
CA GLN A 31 22.37 -26.65 -5.29
C GLN A 31 22.72 -27.81 -4.35
N THR A 32 23.15 -28.93 -4.92
CA THR A 32 23.54 -30.12 -4.15
C THR A 32 24.68 -29.81 -3.17
N GLY A 33 24.62 -30.38 -1.97
CA GLY A 33 25.64 -30.17 -0.93
C GLY A 33 25.55 -28.84 -0.19
N ARG A 34 24.49 -28.06 -0.40
CA ARG A 34 24.22 -26.80 0.33
C ARG A 34 22.97 -26.92 1.20
N ARG A 35 22.88 -26.04 2.19
CA ARG A 35 21.69 -25.85 3.02
C ARG A 35 21.09 -24.48 2.78
N LEU A 36 19.76 -24.40 2.82
CA LEU A 36 19.03 -23.13 2.76
C LEU A 36 19.02 -22.50 4.15
N VAL A 37 19.61 -21.32 4.25
CA VAL A 37 19.73 -20.55 5.48
C VAL A 37 18.99 -19.24 5.32
N ALA A 38 17.98 -19.04 6.14
CA ALA A 38 17.26 -17.77 6.25
C ALA A 38 18.00 -16.85 7.22
N LEU A 39 18.36 -15.67 6.74
CA LEU A 39 18.98 -14.62 7.51
C LEU A 39 17.90 -13.63 7.99
N PRO A 40 17.96 -13.21 9.27
CA PRO A 40 16.92 -12.36 9.83
C PRO A 40 16.88 -11.00 9.14
N ALA A 41 15.68 -10.48 8.94
CA ALA A 41 15.45 -9.19 8.31
C ALA A 41 15.42 -8.03 9.32
N TRP A 42 15.26 -8.32 10.60
CA TRP A 42 15.01 -7.31 11.63
C TRP A 42 15.93 -7.48 12.83
N LEU A 43 16.51 -6.37 13.28
CA LEU A 43 17.17 -6.24 14.56
C LEU A 43 16.24 -5.47 15.50
N TRP A 44 15.95 -6.01 16.68
CA TRP A 44 14.96 -5.44 17.59
C TRP A 44 15.64 -4.58 18.66
N LEU A 45 15.53 -3.26 18.53
CA LEU A 45 16.24 -2.30 19.38
C LEU A 45 15.27 -1.31 20.02
N ALA A 46 15.62 -0.81 21.21
CA ALA A 46 14.97 0.39 21.72
C ALA A 46 15.30 1.56 20.77
N PRO A 47 14.30 2.33 20.28
CA PRO A 47 14.55 3.41 19.33
C PRO A 47 15.44 4.50 19.96
N ALA A 48 16.42 4.99 19.19
CA ALA A 48 17.32 6.08 19.61
C ALA A 48 16.74 7.48 19.31
N ILE A 49 15.58 7.54 18.66
CA ILE A 49 14.80 8.75 18.42
C ILE A 49 13.41 8.62 19.04
N SER A 50 12.78 9.75 19.36
CA SER A 50 11.39 9.75 19.80
C SER A 50 10.46 9.36 18.64
N ILE A 51 9.74 8.25 18.81
CA ILE A 51 8.68 7.79 17.90
C ILE A 51 7.28 7.96 18.50
N GLY A 52 7.17 8.83 19.51
CA GLY A 52 5.92 9.12 20.23
C GLY A 52 5.46 8.00 21.16
N ARG A 53 4.18 8.02 21.53
CA ARG A 53 3.59 7.14 22.55
C ARG A 53 3.65 5.64 22.21
N LYS A 54 3.89 5.28 20.95
CA LYS A 54 3.96 3.88 20.49
C LYS A 54 5.21 3.13 20.97
N ALA A 55 6.28 3.86 21.28
CA ALA A 55 7.48 3.27 21.88
C ALA A 55 7.29 2.93 23.35
N VAL A 56 6.17 3.31 23.97
CA VAL A 56 6.01 3.24 25.42
C VAL A 56 4.92 2.24 25.75
N ARG A 57 5.25 1.22 26.54
CA ARG A 57 4.29 0.28 27.11
C ARG A 57 3.38 0.97 28.13
N ALA A 58 2.31 0.29 28.53
CA ALA A 58 1.43 0.76 29.61
C ALA A 58 2.17 0.99 30.94
N ASP A 59 3.30 0.28 31.18
CA ASP A 59 4.16 0.43 32.35
C ASP A 59 5.22 1.55 32.23
N GLY A 60 5.21 2.31 31.13
CA GLY A 60 6.16 3.40 30.87
C GLY A 60 7.50 2.96 30.27
N ARG A 61 7.74 1.65 30.09
CA ARG A 61 9.00 1.16 29.52
C ARG A 61 9.04 1.27 28.00
N THR A 62 10.24 1.40 27.46
CA THR A 62 10.45 1.47 26.01
C THR A 62 10.34 0.09 25.38
N MET A 63 9.53 -0.03 24.33
CA MET A 63 9.36 -1.24 23.52
C MET A 63 10.49 -1.37 22.50
N LEU A 64 10.84 -2.61 22.17
CA LEU A 64 11.74 -2.87 21.06
C LEU A 64 11.01 -2.64 19.73
N MET A 65 11.70 -2.01 18.79
CA MET A 65 11.21 -1.71 17.46
C MET A 65 12.13 -2.32 16.40
N PRO A 66 11.58 -2.70 15.24
CA PRO A 66 12.36 -3.37 14.21
C PRO A 66 13.23 -2.35 13.47
N VAL A 67 14.52 -2.62 13.40
CA VAL A 67 15.50 -1.93 12.55
C VAL A 67 15.88 -2.88 11.42
N ARG A 68 15.73 -2.43 10.17
CA ARG A 68 15.96 -3.27 8.99
C ARG A 68 17.43 -3.66 8.89
N VAL A 69 17.70 -4.96 8.81
CA VAL A 69 19.02 -5.53 8.54
C VAL A 69 19.21 -5.64 7.04
N THR A 70 20.38 -5.22 6.57
CA THR A 70 20.84 -5.36 5.20
C THR A 70 21.99 -6.34 5.17
N TRP A 71 21.84 -7.37 4.35
CA TRP A 71 22.85 -8.37 4.04
C TRP A 71 23.50 -8.06 2.68
N PRO A 72 24.71 -8.58 2.41
CA PRO A 72 25.32 -8.55 1.08
C PRO A 72 24.33 -9.04 0.02
N ASP A 73 24.35 -8.38 -1.13
CA ASP A 73 23.45 -8.66 -2.26
C ASP A 73 21.94 -8.60 -1.94
N ALA A 74 21.58 -7.99 -0.80
CA ALA A 74 20.21 -7.92 -0.28
C ALA A 74 19.52 -9.29 -0.13
N ALA A 75 20.29 -10.37 0.00
CA ALA A 75 19.77 -11.73 0.09
C ALA A 75 19.44 -12.10 1.54
N HIS A 76 18.15 -12.31 1.84
CA HIS A 76 17.70 -12.83 3.14
C HIS A 76 17.57 -14.36 3.17
N LEU A 77 17.72 -15.03 2.02
CA LEU A 77 17.83 -16.48 1.91
C LEU A 77 19.11 -16.80 1.14
N VAL A 78 19.99 -17.61 1.74
CA VAL A 78 21.28 -17.99 1.14
C VAL A 78 21.44 -19.51 1.15
N ALA A 79 22.11 -20.04 0.12
CA ALA A 79 22.47 -21.46 0.04
C ALA A 79 23.94 -21.65 0.41
N LEU A 80 24.21 -22.13 1.62
CA LEU A 80 25.57 -22.23 2.15
C LEU A 80 26.07 -23.68 2.14
N PRO A 81 27.30 -23.95 1.67
CA PRO A 81 27.94 -25.25 1.84
C PRO A 81 28.35 -25.48 3.30
N ALA A 82 28.69 -26.71 3.66
CA ALA A 82 29.27 -27.01 4.97
C ALA A 82 30.54 -26.18 5.23
N GLY A 83 30.72 -25.70 6.45
CA GLY A 83 31.84 -24.86 6.84
C GLY A 83 31.43 -23.66 7.70
N THR A 84 32.42 -22.84 8.05
CA THR A 84 32.24 -21.58 8.78
C THR A 84 32.11 -20.43 7.79
N HIS A 85 31.05 -19.63 7.95
CA HIS A 85 30.76 -18.48 7.10
C HIS A 85 30.71 -17.20 7.92
N HIS A 86 31.31 -16.14 7.38
CA HIS A 86 31.28 -14.80 7.96
C HIS A 86 30.41 -13.90 7.10
N LEU A 87 29.22 -13.58 7.61
CA LEU A 87 28.22 -12.81 6.91
C LEU A 87 28.22 -11.38 7.48
N PRO A 88 28.82 -10.40 6.79
CA PRO A 88 28.74 -9.02 7.23
C PRO A 88 27.29 -8.54 7.14
N TRP A 89 26.90 -7.63 8.01
CA TRP A 89 25.58 -7.03 8.00
C TRP A 89 25.64 -5.57 8.45
N SER A 90 24.65 -4.81 8.02
CA SER A 90 24.40 -3.45 8.51
C SER A 90 22.93 -3.28 8.87
N ALA A 91 22.62 -2.40 9.80
CA ALA A 91 21.24 -2.04 10.12
C ALA A 91 21.16 -0.54 10.34
N THR A 92 20.21 0.11 9.66
CA THR A 92 19.99 1.55 9.75
C THR A 92 18.51 1.83 9.96
N GLY A 93 18.18 2.59 11.00
CA GLY A 93 16.82 3.03 11.25
C GLY A 93 16.56 3.41 12.70
N LEU A 94 15.55 4.25 12.93
CA LEU A 94 15.12 4.68 14.27
C LEU A 94 16.27 5.31 15.10
N GLY A 95 17.17 6.02 14.43
CA GLY A 95 18.36 6.65 15.04
C GLY A 95 19.57 5.73 15.18
N HIS A 96 19.47 4.47 14.79
CA HIS A 96 20.59 3.53 14.76
C HIS A 96 21.27 3.50 13.41
N ALA A 97 22.59 3.34 13.44
CA ALA A 97 23.44 2.96 12.31
C ALA A 97 24.51 2.03 12.85
N VAL A 98 24.28 0.72 12.71
CA VAL A 98 25.13 -0.32 13.28
C VAL A 98 25.59 -1.28 12.19
N THR A 99 26.76 -1.87 12.38
CA THR A 99 27.33 -2.89 11.49
C THR A 99 27.91 -4.02 12.32
N GLY A 100 28.04 -5.19 11.71
CA GLY A 100 28.63 -6.34 12.36
C GLY A 100 28.89 -7.49 11.40
N VAL A 101 29.31 -8.61 11.98
CA VAL A 101 29.52 -9.88 11.26
C VAL A 101 28.81 -10.98 12.04
N LEU A 102 27.93 -11.72 11.37
CA LEU A 102 27.35 -12.94 11.88
C LEU A 102 28.24 -14.11 11.44
N THR A 103 28.72 -14.89 12.40
CA THR A 103 29.50 -16.12 12.10
C THR A 103 28.61 -17.33 12.26
N VAL A 104 28.42 -18.06 11.16
CA VAL A 104 27.53 -19.21 11.07
C VAL A 104 28.33 -20.48 10.79
N GLN A 105 28.11 -21.53 11.57
CA GLN A 105 28.59 -22.87 11.25
C GLN A 105 27.48 -23.62 10.52
N VAL A 106 27.81 -24.15 9.34
CA VAL A 106 26.96 -25.07 8.58
C VAL A 106 27.57 -26.45 8.67
N THR A 107 26.79 -27.41 9.17
CA THR A 107 27.16 -28.83 9.25
C THR A 107 26.14 -29.67 8.48
N GLU A 108 26.38 -30.98 8.39
CA GLU A 108 25.40 -31.92 7.84
C GLU A 108 24.10 -31.95 8.67
N HIS A 109 24.20 -31.68 9.97
CA HIS A 109 23.10 -31.76 10.91
C HIS A 109 22.32 -30.45 11.05
N GLY A 110 22.90 -29.31 10.67
CA GLY A 110 22.18 -28.05 10.65
C GLY A 110 23.05 -26.81 10.64
N VAL A 111 22.44 -25.70 11.03
CA VAL A 111 23.04 -24.37 11.02
C VAL A 111 23.02 -23.80 12.43
N HIS A 112 24.17 -23.33 12.91
CA HIS A 112 24.32 -22.74 14.24
C HIS A 112 25.04 -21.39 14.16
N SER A 113 24.55 -20.40 14.90
CA SER A 113 25.29 -19.15 15.12
C SER A 113 26.40 -19.41 16.14
N ILE A 114 27.65 -19.14 15.77
CA ILE A 114 28.82 -19.29 16.66
C ILE A 114 29.09 -17.97 17.39
N LYS A 115 28.94 -16.84 16.67
CA LYS A 115 29.24 -15.50 17.17
C LYS A 115 28.38 -14.48 16.45
N GLY A 116 27.68 -13.64 17.21
CA GLY A 116 26.84 -12.58 16.66
C GLY A 116 25.92 -11.98 17.70
N CYS A 117 25.06 -11.06 17.24
CA CYS A 117 23.94 -10.57 18.03
C CYS A 117 22.89 -11.70 18.17
N ALA A 118 22.39 -11.94 19.37
CA ALA A 118 21.41 -13.00 19.63
C ALA A 118 20.12 -12.85 18.80
N ASP A 119 19.71 -11.60 18.54
CA ASP A 119 18.55 -11.28 17.70
C ASP A 119 18.77 -11.58 16.20
N LEU A 120 20.00 -11.91 15.80
CA LEU A 120 20.36 -12.24 14.42
C LEU A 120 20.62 -13.74 14.21
N ALA A 121 19.98 -14.61 15.00
CA ALA A 121 20.11 -16.05 14.82
C ALA A 121 19.54 -16.48 13.44
N PRO A 122 20.31 -17.19 12.61
CA PRO A 122 19.82 -17.70 11.32
C PRO A 122 18.84 -18.85 11.54
N THR A 123 17.93 -19.04 10.58
CA THR A 123 17.01 -20.19 10.55
C THR A 123 17.46 -21.19 9.50
N ASP A 124 17.62 -22.46 9.91
CA ASP A 124 17.92 -23.57 8.99
C ASP A 124 16.63 -24.10 8.34
N HIS A 125 16.59 -24.13 7.02
CA HIS A 125 15.51 -24.74 6.25
C HIS A 125 15.88 -26.12 5.69
N GLY A 126 17.02 -26.66 6.08
CA GLY A 126 17.50 -27.96 5.66
C GLY A 126 18.30 -27.92 4.36
N PRO A 127 18.55 -29.10 3.75
CA PRO A 127 19.24 -29.20 2.48
C PRO A 127 18.53 -28.42 1.37
N ASP A 128 19.32 -27.80 0.48
CA ASP A 128 18.80 -27.07 -0.68
C ASP A 128 18.23 -28.03 -1.72
N THR A 129 16.95 -28.33 -1.54
CA THR A 129 16.17 -29.24 -2.37
C THR A 129 14.99 -28.51 -2.98
N GLN A 130 14.45 -29.07 -4.06
CA GLN A 130 13.23 -28.55 -4.67
C GLN A 130 12.05 -28.51 -3.69
N ALA A 131 11.93 -29.53 -2.84
CA ALA A 131 10.88 -29.61 -1.82
C ALA A 131 11.01 -28.50 -0.76
N ALA A 132 12.22 -28.24 -0.25
CA ALA A 132 12.46 -27.16 0.70
C ALA A 132 12.14 -25.78 0.09
N ARG A 133 12.55 -25.53 -1.16
CA ARG A 133 12.21 -24.29 -1.88
C ARG A 133 10.71 -24.14 -2.10
N ALA A 134 10.01 -25.21 -2.49
CA ALA A 134 8.56 -25.19 -2.66
C ALA A 134 7.83 -24.87 -1.35
N ALA A 135 8.29 -25.43 -0.23
CA ALA A 135 7.74 -25.13 1.09
C ALA A 135 7.93 -23.64 1.48
N LEU A 136 9.09 -23.06 1.16
CA LEU A 136 9.33 -21.63 1.38
C LEU A 136 8.43 -20.74 0.51
N LEU A 137 8.20 -21.10 -0.74
CA LEU A 137 7.25 -20.38 -1.62
C LEU A 137 5.84 -20.44 -1.05
N GLN A 138 5.36 -21.62 -0.64
CA GLN A 138 4.05 -21.77 -0.01
C GLN A 138 3.94 -20.94 1.29
N ARG A 139 5.02 -20.88 2.08
CA ARG A 139 5.09 -20.05 3.29
C ARG A 139 5.03 -18.56 2.96
N ALA A 140 5.72 -18.13 1.90
CA ALA A 140 5.69 -16.75 1.42
C ALA A 140 4.27 -16.38 0.95
N ASP A 141 3.60 -17.24 0.18
CA ASP A 141 2.22 -17.01 -0.27
C ASP A 141 1.24 -16.89 0.91
N THR A 142 1.35 -17.81 1.88
CA THR A 142 0.57 -17.74 3.13
C THR A 142 0.84 -16.45 3.88
N SER A 143 2.10 -16.04 3.98
CA SER A 143 2.51 -14.81 4.68
C SER A 143 2.02 -13.56 3.96
N ARG A 144 1.96 -13.58 2.63
CA ARG A 144 1.38 -12.49 1.82
C ARG A 144 -0.10 -12.30 2.15
N TRP A 145 -0.85 -13.41 2.21
CA TRP A 145 -2.26 -13.37 2.59
C TRP A 145 -2.45 -12.85 4.02
N GLN A 146 -1.67 -13.37 4.98
CA GLN A 146 -1.73 -12.94 6.37
C GLN A 146 -1.36 -11.46 6.55
N ALA A 147 -0.30 -10.99 5.88
CA ALA A 147 0.06 -9.58 5.84
C ALA A 147 -1.12 -8.74 5.34
N ARG A 148 -1.73 -9.13 4.22
CA ARG A 148 -2.89 -8.43 3.66
C ARG A 148 -4.04 -8.34 4.67
N MET A 149 -4.45 -9.47 5.25
CA MET A 149 -5.57 -9.51 6.20
C MET A 149 -5.27 -8.76 7.51
N SER A 150 -4.00 -8.73 7.95
CA SER A 150 -3.60 -7.94 9.13
C SER A 150 -3.81 -6.43 8.97
N LEU A 151 -4.01 -5.95 7.73
CA LEU A 151 -4.28 -4.55 7.39
C LEU A 151 -5.75 -4.22 7.20
N GLU A 152 -6.66 -5.19 7.23
CA GLU A 152 -8.09 -5.00 6.95
C GLU A 152 -8.70 -3.89 7.81
N ARG A 153 -8.57 -3.98 9.14
CA ARG A 153 -9.06 -2.95 10.07
C ARG A 153 -8.50 -1.55 9.79
N TYR A 154 -7.24 -1.47 9.33
CA TYR A 154 -6.62 -0.18 9.00
C TYR A 154 -7.14 0.38 7.67
N VAL A 155 -7.49 -0.49 6.71
CA VAL A 155 -8.17 -0.11 5.47
C VAL A 155 -9.55 0.44 5.78
N GLU A 156 -10.35 -0.24 6.61
CA GLU A 156 -11.68 0.22 7.02
C GLU A 156 -11.63 1.63 7.61
N GLN A 157 -10.76 1.83 8.62
CA GLN A 157 -10.58 3.12 9.27
C GLN A 157 -10.10 4.21 8.30
N ALA A 158 -9.19 3.87 7.38
CA ALA A 158 -8.69 4.81 6.39
C ALA A 158 -9.76 5.20 5.38
N VAL A 159 -10.58 4.24 4.93
CA VAL A 159 -11.70 4.49 4.00
C VAL A 159 -12.78 5.33 4.67
N ASP A 160 -13.17 5.03 5.92
CA ASP A 160 -14.20 5.82 6.63
C ASP A 160 -13.76 7.27 6.83
N ALA A 161 -12.50 7.47 7.25
CA ALA A 161 -11.93 8.81 7.38
C ALA A 161 -11.85 9.53 6.03
N ALA A 162 -11.55 8.81 4.94
CA ALA A 162 -11.53 9.34 3.59
C ALA A 162 -12.93 9.73 3.11
N VAL A 163 -13.95 8.89 3.33
CA VAL A 163 -15.36 9.17 3.00
C VAL A 163 -15.83 10.44 3.73
N ALA A 164 -15.57 10.56 5.03
CA ALA A 164 -15.92 11.77 5.78
C ALA A 164 -15.19 13.03 5.27
N THR A 165 -13.93 12.89 4.88
CA THR A 165 -13.13 14.01 4.35
C THR A 165 -13.60 14.44 2.96
N VAL A 166 -13.81 13.48 2.06
CA VAL A 166 -14.30 13.75 0.70
C VAL A 166 -15.74 14.25 0.73
N THR A 167 -16.59 13.75 1.63
CA THR A 167 -17.95 14.25 1.84
C THR A 167 -17.95 15.75 2.16
N ARG A 168 -17.16 16.16 3.15
CA ARG A 168 -17.03 17.58 3.52
C ARG A 168 -16.47 18.42 2.36
N ASP A 169 -15.54 17.86 1.59
CA ASP A 169 -14.90 18.53 0.46
C ASP A 169 -15.78 18.61 -0.79
N VAL A 170 -16.73 17.70 -0.99
CA VAL A 170 -17.57 17.65 -2.20
C VAL A 170 -18.94 18.27 -1.92
N LEU A 171 -19.58 17.89 -0.82
CA LEU A 171 -20.94 18.28 -0.47
C LEU A 171 -21.00 19.44 0.54
N GLY A 172 -19.86 19.85 1.09
CA GLY A 172 -19.75 20.91 2.09
C GLY A 172 -19.95 20.43 3.53
N LEU A 173 -19.66 21.31 4.49
CA LEU A 173 -19.62 20.99 5.93
C LEU A 173 -20.96 20.66 6.56
N ARG A 174 -22.07 21.07 5.92
CA ARG A 174 -23.44 20.90 6.45
C ARG A 174 -24.17 19.71 5.86
N SER A 175 -23.53 18.94 4.97
CA SER A 175 -24.18 17.77 4.39
C SER A 175 -24.30 16.68 5.45
N VAL A 176 -25.53 16.22 5.70
CA VAL A 176 -25.81 15.03 6.49
C VAL A 176 -25.60 13.74 5.69
N HIS A 177 -25.38 13.86 4.39
CA HIS A 177 -25.29 12.72 3.48
C HIS A 177 -23.84 12.42 3.12
N SER A 178 -23.51 11.13 3.08
CA SER A 178 -22.24 10.64 2.57
C SER A 178 -22.15 10.77 1.04
N VAL A 179 -20.92 10.85 0.51
CA VAL A 179 -20.66 10.73 -0.93
C VAL A 179 -20.72 9.28 -1.43
N LEU A 180 -20.54 8.31 -0.54
CA LEU A 180 -20.68 6.87 -0.83
C LEU A 180 -21.70 6.24 0.11
N ASP A 181 -22.49 5.29 -0.39
CA ASP A 181 -23.36 4.47 0.46
C ASP A 181 -22.56 3.32 1.11
N ALA A 182 -23.23 2.47 1.89
CA ALA A 182 -22.58 1.35 2.58
C ALA A 182 -21.96 0.36 1.58
N THR A 183 -22.70 -0.02 0.52
CA THR A 183 -22.26 -0.96 -0.51
C THR A 183 -21.05 -0.44 -1.29
N SER A 184 -21.06 0.83 -1.66
CA SER A 184 -19.95 1.44 -2.42
C SER A 184 -18.74 1.68 -1.53
N THR A 185 -18.94 1.92 -0.23
CA THR A 185 -17.86 1.96 0.76
C THR A 185 -17.18 0.61 0.89
N GLU A 186 -17.95 -0.48 1.00
CA GLU A 186 -17.44 -1.85 1.02
C GLU A 186 -16.68 -2.19 -0.28
N THR A 187 -17.24 -1.85 -1.44
CA THR A 187 -16.59 -2.03 -2.74
C THR A 187 -15.22 -1.32 -2.80
N VAL A 188 -15.13 -0.11 -2.23
CA VAL A 188 -13.86 0.64 -2.13
C VAL A 188 -12.86 -0.05 -1.21
N ARG A 189 -13.31 -0.59 -0.07
CA ARG A 189 -12.46 -1.36 0.86
C ARG A 189 -11.90 -2.60 0.18
N ASP A 190 -12.74 -3.38 -0.49
CA ASP A 190 -12.34 -4.59 -1.22
C ASP A 190 -11.36 -4.27 -2.34
N ALA A 191 -11.64 -3.26 -3.15
CA ALA A 191 -10.74 -2.83 -4.22
C ALA A 191 -9.37 -2.36 -3.68
N MET A 192 -9.34 -1.80 -2.48
CA MET A 192 -8.11 -1.34 -1.83
C MET A 192 -7.32 -2.50 -1.20
N LEU A 193 -8.01 -3.45 -0.58
CA LEU A 193 -7.45 -4.61 0.11
C LEU A 193 -7.01 -5.71 -0.87
N LEU A 194 -7.92 -6.12 -1.77
CA LEU A 194 -7.77 -7.26 -2.68
C LEU A 194 -7.39 -6.86 -4.11
N GLY A 195 -7.63 -5.62 -4.51
CA GLY A 195 -7.42 -5.15 -5.89
C GLY A 195 -8.65 -5.32 -6.78
N THR A 196 -8.50 -5.05 -8.08
CA THR A 196 -9.58 -5.18 -9.07
C THR A 196 -9.11 -5.91 -10.32
N GLY A 197 -9.68 -7.08 -10.58
CA GLY A 197 -9.26 -7.95 -11.68
C GLY A 197 -7.77 -8.28 -11.58
N GLN A 198 -6.99 -7.86 -12.58
CA GLN A 198 -5.52 -8.06 -12.63
C GLN A 198 -4.73 -6.90 -11.99
N THR A 199 -5.40 -5.87 -11.49
CA THR A 199 -4.73 -4.72 -10.89
C THR A 199 -4.57 -4.93 -9.38
N PRO A 200 -3.33 -4.95 -8.85
CA PRO A 200 -3.11 -5.16 -7.42
C PRO A 200 -3.73 -4.02 -6.59
N GLY A 201 -4.18 -4.38 -5.38
CA GLY A 201 -4.72 -3.45 -4.40
C GLY A 201 -3.69 -2.42 -3.92
N ALA A 202 -4.14 -1.43 -3.14
CA ALA A 202 -3.22 -0.52 -2.47
C ALA A 202 -2.39 -1.27 -1.42
N VAL A 203 -2.99 -2.25 -0.74
CA VAL A 203 -2.33 -3.06 0.28
C VAL A 203 -1.17 -3.86 -0.31
N ASP A 204 -1.36 -4.53 -1.45
CA ASP A 204 -0.28 -5.25 -2.12
C ASP A 204 0.88 -4.31 -2.49
N ARG A 205 0.58 -3.12 -3.04
CA ARG A 205 1.61 -2.11 -3.32
C ARG A 205 2.34 -1.64 -2.06
N ILE A 206 1.65 -1.57 -0.92
CA ILE A 206 2.24 -1.20 0.37
C ILE A 206 3.15 -2.32 0.88
N ILE A 207 2.72 -3.59 0.78
CA ILE A 207 3.55 -4.77 1.10
C ILE A 207 4.83 -4.72 0.27
N GLU A 208 4.73 -4.58 -1.05
CA GLU A 208 5.90 -4.52 -1.93
C GLU A 208 6.86 -3.38 -1.57
N ARG A 209 6.34 -2.18 -1.28
CA ARG A 209 7.18 -1.08 -0.79
C ARG A 209 7.82 -1.36 0.57
N SER A 210 7.19 -2.16 1.42
CA SER A 210 7.70 -2.54 2.74
C SER A 210 8.82 -3.58 2.66
N LEU A 211 8.94 -4.29 1.52
CA LEU A 211 10.04 -5.20 1.25
C LEU A 211 11.31 -4.47 0.81
N ALA A 212 11.20 -3.22 0.33
CA ALA A 212 12.34 -2.45 -0.10
C ALA A 212 13.34 -2.20 1.05
N PRO A 213 14.66 -2.21 0.79
CA PRO A 213 15.68 -2.01 1.84
C PRO A 213 15.56 -0.68 2.61
N ALA A 214 15.04 0.37 1.95
CA ALA A 214 14.86 1.69 2.54
C ALA A 214 13.55 1.84 3.34
N ALA A 215 12.71 0.81 3.42
CA ALA A 215 11.48 0.85 4.20
C ALA A 215 11.79 1.04 5.70
N PHE A 216 10.95 1.83 6.37
CA PHE A 216 10.97 2.04 7.84
C PHE A 216 12.23 2.69 8.43
N VAL A 217 13.19 3.15 7.62
CA VAL A 217 14.43 3.78 8.12
C VAL A 217 14.14 4.97 9.05
N ARG A 218 13.16 5.80 8.70
CA ARG A 218 12.85 7.06 9.43
C ARG A 218 11.65 6.97 10.35
N VAL A 219 10.81 5.95 10.21
CA VAL A 219 9.49 5.88 10.84
C VAL A 219 9.14 4.44 11.20
N ASP A 220 8.36 4.24 12.26
CA ASP A 220 7.90 2.90 12.63
C ASP A 220 6.98 2.29 11.55
N PRO A 221 6.93 0.96 11.40
CA PRO A 221 6.10 0.30 10.40
C PRO A 221 4.63 0.73 10.44
N LEU A 222 4.04 0.84 11.63
CA LEU A 222 2.63 1.23 11.74
C LEU A 222 2.38 2.67 11.26
N HIS A 223 3.27 3.63 11.55
CA HIS A 223 3.16 4.99 11.01
C HIS A 223 3.31 5.00 9.50
N TYR A 224 4.31 4.29 8.96
CA TYR A 224 4.53 4.17 7.52
C TYR A 224 3.26 3.68 6.80
N LEU A 225 2.68 2.59 7.30
CA LEU A 225 1.49 1.95 6.72
C LEU A 225 0.26 2.85 6.82
N THR A 226 -0.01 3.43 7.99
CA THR A 226 -1.20 4.28 8.19
C THR A 226 -1.19 5.55 7.33
N VAL A 227 -0.04 6.17 7.11
CA VAL A 227 0.09 7.34 6.21
C VAL A 227 -0.23 6.94 4.77
N ASP A 228 0.37 5.85 4.29
CA ASP A 228 0.16 5.38 2.92
C ASP A 228 -1.28 4.88 2.68
N LEU A 229 -1.88 4.19 3.65
CA LEU A 229 -3.26 3.73 3.59
C LEU A 229 -4.23 4.92 3.51
N ARG A 230 -4.05 5.97 4.33
CA ARG A 230 -4.90 7.17 4.28
C ARG A 230 -4.83 7.85 2.92
N ARG A 231 -3.62 8.03 2.37
CA ARG A 231 -3.42 8.62 1.05
C ARG A 231 -4.09 7.78 -0.05
N ALA A 232 -3.94 6.46 0.01
CA ALA A 232 -4.57 5.55 -0.94
C ALA A 232 -6.10 5.57 -0.82
N ALA A 233 -6.65 5.50 0.39
CA ALA A 233 -8.08 5.51 0.64
C ALA A 233 -8.76 6.77 0.07
N GLU A 234 -8.18 7.96 0.28
CA GLU A 234 -8.70 9.19 -0.32
C GLU A 234 -8.73 9.11 -1.85
N ALA A 235 -7.68 8.56 -2.48
CA ALA A 235 -7.63 8.41 -3.93
C ALA A 235 -8.66 7.39 -4.46
N TYR A 236 -8.94 6.32 -3.73
CA TYR A 236 -9.95 5.33 -4.10
C TYR A 236 -11.36 5.90 -3.95
N VAL A 237 -11.68 6.56 -2.83
CA VAL A 237 -12.98 7.21 -2.60
C VAL A 237 -13.25 8.27 -3.67
N ARG A 238 -12.27 9.13 -3.98
CA ARG A 238 -12.42 10.14 -5.04
C ARG A 238 -12.65 9.49 -6.40
N ARG A 239 -11.95 8.40 -6.71
CA ARG A 239 -12.15 7.67 -7.97
C ARG A 239 -13.56 7.09 -8.08
N ALA A 240 -14.11 6.54 -6.99
CA ALA A 240 -15.45 5.96 -6.97
C ALA A 240 -16.54 6.99 -7.34
N ILE A 241 -16.39 8.24 -6.90
CA ILE A 241 -17.30 9.34 -7.26
C ILE A 241 -16.87 10.12 -8.51
N SER A 242 -15.91 9.59 -9.28
CA SER A 242 -15.33 10.25 -10.44
C SER A 242 -14.72 11.63 -10.17
N ASP A 243 -14.26 11.93 -8.95
CA ASP A 243 -13.59 13.18 -8.61
C ASP A 243 -12.11 13.17 -9.04
N PRO A 244 -11.64 14.10 -9.89
CA PRO A 244 -10.25 14.14 -10.31
C PRO A 244 -9.31 14.54 -9.16
N PRO A 245 -8.02 14.15 -9.20
CA PRO A 245 -7.05 14.44 -8.12
C PRO A 245 -6.90 15.93 -7.75
N ILE A 246 -7.17 16.84 -8.68
CA ILE A 246 -7.10 18.29 -8.47
C ILE A 246 -8.43 18.91 -8.02
N GLY A 247 -9.47 18.10 -7.87
CA GLY A 247 -10.84 18.55 -7.62
C GLY A 247 -10.97 19.41 -6.38
N ARG A 248 -10.28 19.06 -5.29
CA ARG A 248 -10.21 19.85 -4.06
C ARG A 248 -9.75 21.29 -4.31
N LYS A 249 -8.66 21.49 -5.05
CA LYS A 249 -8.12 22.82 -5.35
C LYS A 249 -9.11 23.63 -6.19
N ILE A 250 -9.75 23.01 -7.18
CA ILE A 250 -10.77 23.67 -8.03
C ILE A 250 -11.96 24.12 -7.18
N ARG A 251 -12.47 23.25 -6.30
CA ARG A 251 -13.56 23.59 -5.36
C ARG A 251 -13.15 24.67 -4.36
N THR A 252 -11.88 24.73 -3.94
CA THR A 252 -11.39 25.84 -3.12
C THR A 252 -11.48 27.18 -3.86
N VAL A 253 -11.06 27.24 -5.13
CA VAL A 253 -11.18 28.46 -5.95
C VAL A 253 -12.65 28.83 -6.17
N GLN A 254 -13.49 27.87 -6.53
CA GLN A 254 -14.93 28.10 -6.75
C GLN A 254 -15.65 28.63 -5.49
N ARG A 255 -15.32 28.11 -4.30
CA ARG A 255 -15.88 28.64 -3.04
C ARG A 255 -15.46 30.07 -2.73
N ALA A 256 -14.26 30.47 -3.16
CA ALA A 256 -13.78 31.83 -3.03
C ALA A 256 -14.42 32.80 -4.05
N MET A 257 -15.11 32.27 -5.06
CA MET A 257 -15.76 33.03 -6.13
C MET A 257 -17.24 32.62 -6.31
N PRO A 258 -18.13 32.91 -5.33
CA PRO A 258 -19.54 32.54 -5.43
C PRO A 258 -20.20 33.14 -6.68
N GLY A 259 -20.88 32.31 -7.48
CA GLY A 259 -21.57 32.75 -8.69
C GLY A 259 -20.68 32.86 -9.94
N ALA A 260 -19.36 32.62 -9.83
CA ALA A 260 -18.48 32.60 -11.00
C ALA A 260 -18.84 31.45 -11.96
N SER A 261 -18.78 31.77 -13.25
CA SER A 261 -18.88 30.80 -14.33
C SER A 261 -17.70 29.81 -14.33
N LEU A 262 -17.86 28.69 -15.04
CA LEU A 262 -16.81 27.68 -15.15
C LEU A 262 -15.51 28.25 -15.76
N ASP A 263 -15.63 29.12 -16.76
CA ASP A 263 -14.48 29.77 -17.42
C ASP A 263 -13.71 30.67 -16.45
N GLU A 264 -14.41 31.46 -15.64
CA GLU A 264 -13.80 32.34 -14.63
C GLU A 264 -13.07 31.52 -13.55
N VAL A 265 -13.65 30.42 -13.08
CA VAL A 265 -13.01 29.53 -12.11
C VAL A 265 -11.73 28.90 -12.71
N VAL A 266 -11.76 28.48 -13.98
CA VAL A 266 -10.60 27.90 -14.65
C VAL A 266 -9.51 28.95 -14.86
N ALA A 267 -9.86 30.17 -15.25
CA ALA A 267 -8.93 31.28 -15.41
C ALA A 267 -8.25 31.61 -14.08
N ALA A 268 -9.02 31.78 -13.01
CA ALA A 268 -8.50 32.05 -11.67
C ALA A 268 -7.60 30.89 -11.16
N TYR A 269 -7.99 29.64 -11.41
CA TYR A 269 -7.17 28.48 -11.06
C TYR A 269 -5.82 28.49 -11.77
N ARG A 270 -5.78 28.72 -13.09
CA ARG A 270 -4.54 28.75 -13.88
C ARG A 270 -3.62 29.88 -13.43
N GLN A 271 -4.18 31.02 -13.04
CA GLN A 271 -3.41 32.12 -12.47
C GLN A 271 -2.75 31.73 -11.14
N ALA A 272 -3.48 31.05 -10.25
CA ALA A 272 -2.96 30.59 -8.96
C ALA A 272 -2.00 29.38 -9.08
N HIS A 273 -2.18 28.55 -10.10
CA HIS A 273 -1.44 27.30 -10.32
C HIS A 273 -0.97 27.16 -11.78
N PRO A 274 -0.03 28.00 -12.25
CA PRO A 274 0.37 28.05 -13.66
C PRO A 274 1.07 26.78 -14.17
N ARG A 275 1.58 25.94 -13.26
CA ARG A 275 2.19 24.65 -13.60
C ARG A 275 1.17 23.52 -13.78
N ASP A 276 -0.07 23.70 -13.33
CA ASP A 276 -1.13 22.70 -13.40
C ASP A 276 -1.93 22.91 -14.71
N PHE A 277 -1.84 21.97 -15.66
CA PHE A 277 -2.69 22.00 -16.86
C PHE A 277 -4.13 21.61 -16.52
N LEU A 278 -5.00 22.60 -16.35
CA LEU A 278 -6.44 22.40 -16.13
C LEU A 278 -7.23 22.58 -17.43
N SER A 279 -7.92 21.53 -17.89
CA SER A 279 -8.90 21.63 -18.98
C SER A 279 -10.31 21.92 -18.45
N MET A 280 -11.16 22.51 -19.29
CA MET A 280 -12.57 22.76 -18.98
C MET A 280 -13.30 21.48 -18.57
N ARG A 281 -13.10 20.38 -19.29
CA ARG A 281 -13.71 19.07 -18.97
C ARG A 281 -13.31 18.59 -17.57
N ARG A 282 -12.04 18.76 -17.18
CA ARG A 282 -11.55 18.35 -15.86
C ARG A 282 -12.10 19.25 -14.75
N ALA A 283 -12.28 20.54 -15.02
CA ALA A 283 -12.93 21.48 -14.11
C ALA A 283 -14.40 21.16 -13.92
N ALA A 284 -15.15 20.95 -15.01
CA ALA A 284 -16.54 20.53 -14.96
C ALA A 284 -16.70 19.25 -14.14
N ARG A 285 -15.89 18.23 -14.41
CA ARG A 285 -15.90 16.95 -13.67
C ARG A 285 -15.62 17.13 -12.16
N ALA A 286 -14.72 18.04 -11.79
CA ALA A 286 -14.44 18.34 -10.39
C ALA A 286 -15.62 19.02 -9.68
N LEU A 287 -16.31 19.93 -10.36
CA LEU A 287 -17.44 20.66 -9.79
C LEU A 287 -18.74 19.84 -9.81
N SER A 288 -18.86 18.91 -10.76
CA SER A 288 -19.99 17.98 -10.85
C SER A 288 -19.81 16.70 -10.03
N ALA A 289 -18.63 16.49 -9.43
CA ALA A 289 -18.43 15.39 -8.50
C ALA A 289 -19.46 15.51 -7.37
N GLY A 290 -20.18 14.43 -7.10
CA GLY A 290 -21.29 14.40 -6.15
C GLY A 290 -21.33 13.07 -5.42
N ALA A 291 -22.45 12.80 -4.75
CA ALA A 291 -22.67 11.45 -4.24
C ALA A 291 -22.75 10.45 -5.39
N ASP A 292 -22.30 9.23 -5.13
CA ASP A 292 -22.49 8.13 -6.07
C ASP A 292 -24.00 7.86 -6.31
N LEU A 293 -24.29 7.03 -7.32
CA LEU A 293 -25.67 6.76 -7.72
C LEU A 293 -26.48 6.12 -6.59
N ASN A 294 -25.87 5.23 -5.83
CA ASN A 294 -26.56 4.47 -4.79
C ASN A 294 -26.84 5.35 -3.56
N ALA A 295 -25.88 6.18 -3.15
CA ALA A 295 -26.05 7.20 -2.13
C ALA A 295 -27.04 8.29 -2.55
N SER A 296 -27.13 8.59 -3.84
CA SER A 296 -28.14 9.51 -4.38
C SER A 296 -29.54 8.89 -4.38
N ALA A 297 -29.67 7.61 -4.73
CA ALA A 297 -30.93 6.88 -4.70
C ALA A 297 -31.45 6.71 -3.26
N ALA A 298 -30.55 6.47 -2.30
CA ALA A 298 -30.89 6.41 -0.88
C ALA A 298 -31.33 7.76 -0.28
N ARG A 299 -31.13 8.88 -0.99
CA ARG A 299 -31.60 10.22 -0.57
C ARG A 299 -33.06 10.49 -0.91
N GLU A 300 -33.77 9.62 -1.62
CA GLU A 300 -35.20 9.80 -1.84
C GLU A 300 -36.03 9.19 -0.70
N PRO A 301 -36.69 10.04 0.12
CA PRO A 301 -37.91 9.62 0.80
C PRO A 301 -39.10 10.52 0.44
N ARG A 302 -40.25 9.88 0.12
CA ARG A 302 -41.63 10.29 0.47
C ARG A 302 -42.17 11.70 0.21
N ALA A 303 -41.45 12.57 -0.50
CA ALA A 303 -41.93 13.90 -0.90
C ALA A 303 -41.69 14.18 -2.38
N ALA A 304 -42.00 13.19 -3.24
CA ALA A 304 -42.07 13.39 -4.68
C ALA A 304 -43.31 14.22 -5.06
N THR A 305 -43.29 15.50 -4.71
CA THR A 305 -44.07 16.52 -5.41
C THR A 305 -43.16 17.72 -5.63
N ALA A 306 -42.87 17.98 -6.91
CA ALA A 306 -42.16 19.15 -7.44
C ALA A 306 -40.62 19.20 -7.28
N ARG A 307 -39.90 18.40 -8.08
CA ARG A 307 -38.69 18.91 -8.76
C ARG A 307 -38.82 18.65 -10.26
N THR A 308 -38.62 19.72 -11.02
CA THR A 308 -38.86 19.85 -12.47
C THR A 308 -37.99 18.90 -13.29
N ALA A 309 -38.62 18.24 -14.27
CA ALA A 309 -38.06 17.21 -15.16
C ALA A 309 -36.81 17.64 -15.98
N VAL A 310 -36.46 18.93 -15.99
CA VAL A 310 -35.40 19.49 -16.83
C VAL A 310 -33.98 19.17 -16.30
N ASP A 311 -33.79 18.99 -14.99
CA ASP A 311 -32.45 18.74 -14.42
C ASP A 311 -32.02 17.27 -14.48
N VAL A 312 -32.95 16.33 -14.54
CA VAL A 312 -32.65 14.89 -14.55
C VAL A 312 -32.16 14.43 -15.93
N GLU A 313 -32.72 14.99 -17.00
CA GLU A 313 -32.38 14.64 -18.38
C GLU A 313 -30.99 15.17 -18.79
N ALA A 314 -30.63 16.40 -18.38
CA ALA A 314 -29.30 16.96 -18.62
C ALA A 314 -28.19 16.19 -17.88
N LEU A 315 -28.47 15.71 -16.67
CA LEU A 315 -27.52 14.92 -15.88
C LEU A 315 -27.39 13.48 -16.40
N ALA A 316 -28.46 12.90 -16.96
CA ALA A 316 -28.43 11.61 -17.64
C ALA A 316 -27.63 11.67 -18.95
N LEU A 317 -27.81 12.74 -19.75
CA LEU A 317 -27.09 12.93 -21.01
C LEU A 317 -25.58 13.10 -20.78
N ALA A 318 -25.18 13.95 -19.83
CA ALA A 318 -23.77 14.16 -19.48
C ALA A 318 -23.09 12.89 -18.92
N ARG A 319 -23.86 11.97 -18.34
CA ARG A 319 -23.34 10.68 -17.84
C ARG A 319 -23.25 9.63 -18.94
N ALA A 320 -24.20 9.58 -19.87
CA ALA A 320 -24.17 8.70 -21.04
C ALA A 320 -22.96 9.01 -21.96
N GLU A 321 -22.64 10.28 -22.15
CA GLU A 321 -21.45 10.73 -22.89
C GLU A 321 -20.14 10.29 -22.20
N ASN A 322 -20.10 10.30 -20.86
CA ASN A 322 -18.94 9.82 -20.12
C ASN A 322 -18.78 8.30 -20.16
N ALA A 323 -19.87 7.53 -20.06
CA ALA A 323 -19.83 6.08 -20.20
C ALA A 323 -19.31 5.65 -21.59
N THR A 324 -19.70 6.38 -22.64
CA THR A 324 -19.26 6.10 -24.01
C THR A 324 -17.77 6.43 -24.18
N SER A 325 -17.30 7.53 -23.57
CA SER A 325 -15.89 7.93 -23.55
C SER A 325 -14.99 6.91 -22.82
N ASP A 326 -15.45 6.33 -21.71
CA ASP A 326 -14.69 5.34 -20.94
C ASP A 326 -14.56 4.01 -21.70
N VAL A 327 -15.62 3.59 -22.40
CA VAL A 327 -15.59 2.40 -23.28
C VAL A 327 -14.62 2.61 -24.46
N THR A 328 -14.59 3.80 -25.05
CA THR A 328 -13.65 4.10 -26.14
C THR A 328 -12.19 4.15 -25.67
N GLU A 329 -11.93 4.71 -24.48
CA GLU A 329 -10.58 4.73 -23.91
C GLU A 329 -10.10 3.34 -23.52
N LEU A 330 -10.98 2.49 -22.97
CA LEU A 330 -10.70 1.09 -22.66
C LEU A 330 -10.37 0.29 -23.93
N ALA A 331 -11.16 0.45 -25.00
CA ALA A 331 -10.89 -0.18 -26.30
C ALA A 331 -9.56 0.30 -26.92
N ALA A 332 -9.21 1.58 -26.76
CA ALA A 332 -7.93 2.12 -27.23
C ALA A 332 -6.72 1.61 -26.41
N ARG A 333 -6.90 1.33 -25.11
CA ARG A 333 -5.87 0.70 -24.28
C ARG A 333 -5.68 -0.77 -24.62
N SER A 334 -6.77 -1.52 -24.80
CA SER A 334 -6.71 -2.94 -25.20
C SER A 334 -6.03 -3.12 -26.55
N ARG A 335 -6.31 -2.25 -27.53
CA ARG A 335 -5.61 -2.28 -28.84
C ARG A 335 -4.12 -2.00 -28.73
N ARG A 336 -3.70 -1.05 -27.88
CA ARG A 336 -2.28 -0.76 -27.63
C ARG A 336 -1.55 -1.90 -26.93
N ALA A 337 -2.21 -2.55 -25.97
CA ALA A 337 -1.66 -3.72 -25.29
C ALA A 337 -1.46 -4.91 -26.24
N LEU A 338 -2.45 -5.18 -27.10
CA LEU A 338 -2.37 -6.22 -28.13
C LEU A 338 -1.26 -5.94 -29.15
N ALA A 339 -1.16 -4.70 -29.65
CA ALA A 339 -0.08 -4.32 -30.56
C ALA A 339 1.32 -4.44 -29.93
N GLY A 340 1.43 -4.12 -28.63
CA GLY A 340 2.67 -4.32 -27.87
C GLY A 340 3.06 -5.79 -27.72
N ALA A 341 2.10 -6.66 -27.43
CA ALA A 341 2.32 -8.10 -27.30
C ALA A 341 2.76 -8.74 -28.64
N LEU A 342 2.06 -8.42 -29.74
CA LEU A 342 2.41 -8.90 -31.08
C LEU A 342 3.82 -8.47 -31.53
N ASN A 343 4.22 -7.24 -31.25
CA ASN A 343 5.58 -6.77 -31.55
C ASN A 343 6.65 -7.45 -30.68
N ALA A 344 6.32 -7.79 -29.43
CA ALA A 344 7.24 -8.51 -28.55
C ALA A 344 7.46 -9.95 -29.02
N ASP A 345 6.42 -10.63 -29.50
CA ASP A 345 6.52 -12.00 -30.03
C ASP A 345 7.26 -12.03 -31.37
N LEU A 346 7.01 -11.07 -32.28
CA LEU A 346 7.76 -10.95 -33.54
C LEU A 346 9.27 -10.75 -33.32
N ARG A 347 9.67 -9.99 -32.28
CA ARG A 347 11.08 -9.80 -31.92
C ARG A 347 11.73 -11.02 -31.27
N ARG A 348 10.95 -11.97 -30.74
CA ARG A 348 11.49 -13.24 -30.22
C ARG A 348 11.62 -14.30 -31.32
N ALA A 349 10.90 -14.15 -32.42
CA ALA A 349 10.92 -15.06 -33.55
C ALA A 349 11.99 -14.71 -34.61
N SER A 350 12.60 -13.53 -34.52
CA SER A 350 13.70 -13.03 -35.36
C SER A 350 15.05 -13.14 -34.67
#